data_AF-A0A9X1GF80-F1
#
_entry.id   AF-A0A9X1GF80-F1
#
_cell.length_a   1.000
_cell.length_b   1.000
_cell.length_c   1.000
_cell.angle_alpha   90.00
_cell.angle_beta   90.00
_cell.angle_gamma   90.00
#
_symmetry.space_group_name_H-M   'P 1'
#
loop_
_entity.id
_entity.type
_entity.pdbx_description
1 polymer ?
#
loop_
_entity_poly.entity_id
_entity_poly.type
_entity_poly.pdbx_seq_one_letter_code
_entity_poly.pdbx_strand_id
1 'polypeptide(L)'
;EVGVKRADSDALVDCIAVNGGIMEVRDNVVSIVADSAERERDIDVSRAERAKQRAERQIEEAKAKQDTNELKRATVALHRAINRIKVSKHS
;
A
#
# COMPACT_ATOMS: atom_id res chain seq x y z
N GLU A 1 4.55 3.24 -2.71
CA GLU A 1 4.02 3.73 -3.99
C GLU A 1 5.12 3.68 -5.04
N VAL A 2 4.76 3.35 -6.27
CA VAL A 2 5.64 3.35 -7.45
C VAL A 2 4.90 3.99 -8.61
N GLY A 3 5.51 4.98 -9.28
CA GLY A 3 4.98 5.59 -10.49
C GLY A 3 5.66 5.00 -11.73
N VAL A 4 4.87 4.58 -12.72
CA VAL A 4 5.38 3.97 -13.96
C VAL A 4 4.93 4.81 -15.16
N LYS A 5 5.90 5.36 -15.91
CA LYS A 5 5.64 5.93 -17.24
C LYS A 5 5.68 4.81 -18.26
N ARG A 6 4.62 4.69 -19.06
CA ARG A 6 4.55 3.70 -20.11
C ARG A 6 5.19 4.21 -21.40
N ALA A 7 6.02 3.39 -22.03
CA ALA A 7 6.70 3.76 -23.28
C ALA A 7 5.73 4.00 -24.46
N ASP A 8 4.52 3.46 -24.40
CA ASP A 8 3.48 3.60 -25.42
C ASP A 8 2.44 4.70 -25.09
N SER A 9 2.62 5.44 -24.00
CA SER A 9 1.78 6.58 -23.65
C SER A 9 2.54 7.58 -22.78
N ASP A 10 3.00 8.67 -23.40
CA ASP A 10 3.76 9.72 -22.72
C ASP A 10 2.92 10.58 -21.75
N ALA A 11 1.59 10.49 -21.85
CA ALA A 11 0.66 11.37 -21.13
C ALA A 11 0.23 10.85 -19.74
N LEU A 12 0.37 9.55 -19.44
CA LEU A 12 -0.13 8.97 -18.18
C LEU A 12 0.97 8.30 -17.36
N VAL A 13 1.13 8.75 -16.12
CA VAL A 13 1.89 8.03 -15.09
C VAL A 13 0.92 7.09 -14.38
N ASP A 14 1.14 5.77 -14.48
CA ASP A 14 0.39 4.78 -13.70
C ASP A 14 0.97 4.74 -12.28
N CYS A 15 0.22 5.23 -11.29
CA CYS A 15 0.58 5.09 -9.88
C CYS A 15 0.14 3.74 -9.32
N ILE A 16 1.04 3.06 -8.59
CA ILE A 16 0.85 1.71 -8.06
C ILE A 16 1.12 1.69 -6.55
N ALA A 17 0.12 1.24 -5.78
CA ALA A 17 0.23 0.99 -4.35
C ALA A 17 0.95 -0.34 -4.12
N VAL A 18 2.26 -0.28 -3.90
CA VAL A 18 3.09 -1.43 -3.56
C VAL A 18 3.25 -1.56 -2.05
N ASN A 19 3.05 -2.76 -1.49
CA ASN A 19 3.25 -3.04 -0.06
C ASN A 19 4.08 -4.31 0.14
N GLY A 20 5.16 -4.19 0.92
CA GLY A 20 6.03 -5.31 1.30
C GLY A 20 6.91 -5.82 0.16
N GLY A 21 7.62 -6.91 0.43
CA GLY A 21 8.47 -7.62 -0.53
C GLY A 21 9.87 -7.03 -0.72
N ILE A 22 10.43 -7.24 -1.92
CA ILE A 22 11.81 -6.91 -2.28
C ILE A 22 11.88 -6.23 -3.66
N MET A 23 12.95 -5.47 -3.88
CA MET A 23 13.28 -4.85 -5.16
C MET A 23 14.69 -5.27 -5.58
N GLU A 24 14.82 -5.74 -6.81
CA GLU A 24 16.09 -6.06 -7.45
C GLU A 24 16.33 -5.10 -8.62
N VAL A 25 17.57 -4.66 -8.78
CA VAL A 25 18.02 -3.84 -9.91
C VAL A 25 19.17 -4.56 -10.59
N ARG A 26 18.99 -4.91 -11.86
CA ARG A 26 20.00 -5.63 -12.64
C ARG A 26 19.84 -5.33 -14.13
N ASP A 27 20.96 -5.16 -14.83
CA ASP A 27 21.01 -4.97 -16.30
C ASP A 27 20.03 -3.88 -16.79
N ASN A 28 19.97 -2.77 -16.04
CA ASN A 28 19.04 -1.64 -16.27
C ASN A 28 17.53 -1.99 -16.19
N VAL A 29 17.20 -3.09 -15.52
CA VAL A 29 15.83 -3.53 -15.22
C VAL A 29 15.60 -3.49 -13.71
N VAL A 30 14.48 -2.90 -13.29
CA VAL A 30 14.02 -2.93 -11.90
C VAL A 30 12.89 -3.95 -11.79
N SER A 31 13.08 -4.97 -10.96
CA SER A 31 12.08 -6.00 -10.65
C SER A 31 11.60 -5.85 -9.22
N ILE A 32 10.29 -5.75 -9.02
CA ILE A 32 9.66 -5.64 -7.71
C ILE A 32 8.79 -6.86 -7.49
N VAL A 33 9.09 -7.62 -6.44
CA VAL A 33 8.23 -8.71 -5.96
C VAL A 33 7.64 -8.25 -4.64
N ALA A 34 6.32 -8.04 -4.62
CA ALA A 34 5.62 -7.47 -3.46
C ALA A 34 4.47 -8.38 -3.02
N ASP A 35 4.11 -8.29 -1.73
CA ASP A 35 2.94 -9.00 -1.20
C ASP A 35 1.64 -8.51 -1.86
N SER A 36 1.61 -7.23 -2.25
CA SER A 36 0.50 -6.64 -3.00
C SER A 36 0.99 -5.46 -3.84
N ALA A 37 0.42 -5.33 -5.03
CA ALA A 37 0.59 -4.21 -5.94
C ALA A 37 -0.76 -3.92 -6.62
N GLU A 38 -1.34 -2.75 -6.39
CA GLU A 38 -2.61 -2.32 -6.99
C GLU A 38 -2.41 -1.02 -7.75
N ARG A 39 -2.90 -0.94 -8.99
CA ARG A 39 -2.91 0.33 -9.73
C ARG A 39 -3.96 1.25 -9.13
N GLU A 40 -3.73 2.55 -9.18
CA GLU A 40 -4.66 3.57 -8.69
C GLU A 40 -6.12 3.30 -9.10
N ARG A 41 -6.36 3.05 -10.38
CA ARG A 41 -7.69 2.76 -10.95
C ARG A 41 -8.37 1.50 -10.42
N ASP A 42 -7.60 0.57 -9.86
CA ASP A 42 -8.09 -0.72 -9.34
C ASP A 42 -8.33 -0.66 -7.82
N ILE A 43 -8.02 0.46 -7.15
CA ILE A 43 -8.17 0.61 -5.70
C ILE A 43 -9.63 0.88 -5.34
N ASP A 44 -10.26 -0.05 -4.62
CA ASP A 44 -11.50 0.21 -3.90
C ASP A 44 -11.23 1.08 -2.66
N VAL A 45 -11.44 2.39 -2.82
CA VAL A 45 -11.19 3.41 -1.79
C VAL A 45 -12.04 3.15 -0.56
N SER A 46 -13.33 2.84 -0.72
CA SER A 46 -14.23 2.59 0.41
C SER A 46 -13.78 1.37 1.22
N ARG A 47 -13.28 0.32 0.57
CA ARG A 47 -12.69 -0.84 1.26
C ARG A 47 -11.40 -0.47 1.98
N ALA A 48 -10.55 0.37 1.39
CA ALA A 48 -9.32 0.85 2.01
C ALA A 48 -9.61 1.70 3.27
N GLU A 49 -10.61 2.58 3.22
CA GLU A 49 -11.06 3.38 4.37
C GLU A 49 -11.59 2.50 5.52
N ARG A 50 -12.45 1.52 5.20
CA ARG A 50 -12.91 0.55 6.21
C ARG A 50 -11.74 -0.23 6.82
N ALA A 51 -10.72 -0.56 6.02
CA ALA A 51 -9.52 -1.24 6.52
C ALA A 51 -8.68 -0.34 7.44
N LYS A 52 -8.54 0.95 7.11
CA LYS A 52 -7.90 1.96 7.96
C LYS A 52 -8.58 2.02 9.33
N GLN A 53 -9.90 2.23 9.37
CA GLN A 53 -10.67 2.33 10.61
C GLN A 53 -10.55 1.07 11.48
N ARG A 54 -10.62 -0.12 10.86
CA ARG A 54 -10.41 -1.38 11.58
C ARG A 54 -9.01 -1.47 12.18
N ALA A 55 -7.98 -1.12 11.42
CA ALA A 55 -6.60 -1.18 11.89
C ALA A 55 -6.33 -0.17 13.03
N GLU A 56 -6.91 1.03 12.96
CA GLU A 56 -6.84 2.03 14.04
C GLU A 56 -7.47 1.49 15.34
N ARG A 57 -8.67 0.90 15.26
CA ARG A 57 -9.30 0.25 16.41
C ARG A 57 -8.47 -0.91 16.98
N GLN A 58 -7.89 -1.74 16.11
CA GLN A 58 -7.01 -2.83 16.54
C GLN A 58 -5.76 -2.32 17.25
N ILE A 59 -5.18 -1.19 16.81
CA ILE A 59 -4.05 -0.55 17.49
C ILE A 59 -4.44 -0.09 18.89
N GLU A 60 -5.61 0.53 19.05
CA GLU A 60 -6.11 0.96 20.37
C GLU A 60 -6.31 -0.23 21.31
N GLU A 61 -6.96 -1.29 20.83
CA GLU A 61 -7.19 -2.51 21.59
C GLU A 61 -5.87 -3.21 21.96
N ALA A 62 -4.90 -3.26 21.03
CA ALA A 62 -3.59 -3.84 21.28
C ALA A 62 -2.77 -3.05 22.31
N LYS A 63 -2.84 -1.72 22.27
CA LYS A 63 -2.21 -0.85 23.28
C LYS A 63 -2.81 -1.06 24.67
N ALA A 64 -4.14 -1.13 24.76
CA ALA A 64 -4.83 -1.38 26.02
C ALA A 64 -4.45 -2.73 26.66
N LYS A 65 -4.21 -3.75 25.81
CA LYS A 65 -3.81 -5.10 26.24
C LYS A 65 -2.30 -5.30 26.37
N GLN A 66 -1.49 -4.27 26.06
CA GLN A 66 -0.03 -4.37 25.94
C GLN A 66 0.44 -5.50 25.00
N ASP A 67 -0.36 -5.84 23.99
CA ASP A 67 -0.04 -6.87 23.00
C ASP A 67 0.84 -6.28 21.89
N THR A 68 2.16 -6.46 22.05
CA THR A 68 3.15 -5.94 21.10
C THR A 68 3.08 -6.61 19.72
N ASN A 69 2.59 -7.85 19.63
CA ASN A 69 2.50 -8.56 18.36
C ASN A 69 1.29 -8.09 17.56
N GLU A 70 0.14 -7.93 18.21
CA GLU A 70 -1.05 -7.39 17.56
C GLU A 70 -0.83 -5.92 17.17
N LEU A 71 -0.16 -5.13 18.02
CA LEU A 71 0.19 -3.76 17.69
C LEU A 71 1.02 -3.68 16.39
N LYS A 72 2.02 -4.55 16.23
CA LYS A 72 2.84 -4.61 15.00
C LYS A 72 1.98 -4.96 13.78
N ARG A 73 1.14 -6.00 13.87
CA ARG A 73 0.28 -6.43 12.76
C ARG A 73 -0.72 -5.33 12.35
N ALA A 74 -1.38 -4.72 13.32
CA ALA A 74 -2.36 -3.66 13.09
C ALA A 74 -1.69 -2.41 12.49
N THR A 75 -0.47 -2.07 12.92
CA THR A 75 0.31 -0.96 12.34
C THR A 75 0.63 -1.22 10.86
N VAL A 76 1.05 -2.43 10.51
CA VAL A 76 1.29 -2.81 9.10
C VAL A 76 0.00 -2.73 8.28
N ALA A 77 -1.12 -3.21 8.82
CA ALA A 77 -2.42 -3.12 8.16
C ALA A 77 -2.85 -1.66 7.94
N LEU A 78 -2.60 -0.78 8.91
CA LEU A 78 -2.88 0.65 8.81
C LEU A 78 -2.04 1.30 7.70
N HIS A 79 -0.72 1.05 7.69
CA HIS A 79 0.16 1.59 6.64
C HIS A 79 -0.27 1.14 5.24
N ARG A 80 -0.67 -0.12 5.07
CA ARG A 80 -1.19 -0.64 3.81
C ARG A 80 -2.46 0.10 3.37
N ALA A 81 -3.39 0.32 4.29
CA ALA A 81 -4.64 1.04 3.99
C ALA A 81 -4.38 2.50 3.63
N ILE A 82 -3.50 3.20 4.36
CA ILE A 82 -3.12 4.58 4.08
C ILE A 82 -2.44 4.68 2.71
N ASN A 83 -1.52 3.76 2.38
CA ASN A 83 -0.85 3.75 1.08
C ASN A 83 -1.84 3.61 -0.08
N ARG A 84 -2.83 2.70 0.04
CA ARG A 84 -3.91 2.57 -0.94
C ARG A 84 -4.72 3.87 -1.11
N ILE A 85 -5.16 4.47 -0.01
CA ILE A 85 -5.92 5.74 -0.03
C ILE A 85 -5.10 6.89 -0.60
N LYS A 86 -3.78 6.92 -0.36
CA LYS A 86 -2.90 7.93 -0.91
C LYS A 86 -2.77 7.78 -2.42
N VAL A 87 -2.48 6.55 -2.89
CA VAL A 87 -2.31 6.26 -4.32
C VAL A 87 -3.60 6.48 -5.11
N SER A 88 -4.77 6.22 -4.51
CA SER A 88 -6.06 6.46 -5.17
C SER A 88 -6.40 7.95 -5.41
N LYS A 89 -5.54 8.87 -4.98
CA LYS A 89 -5.72 10.33 -5.11
C LYS A 89 -4.73 10.97 -6.08
N HIS A 90 -3.94 10.17 -6.80
CA HIS A 90 -2.88 10.66 -7.69
C HIS A 90 -3.34 10.87 -9.15
N SER A 91 -4.66 10.79 -9.40
CA SER A 91 -5.33 11.06 -10.69
C SER A 91 -5.30 12.53 -11.10
#